data_AF-K5XHE6-F1
#
_entry.id   AF-K5XHE6-F1
#
_cell.length_a   1.000
_cell.length_b   1.000
_cell.length_c   1.000
_cell.angle_alpha   90.00
_cell.angle_beta   90.00
_cell.angle_gamma   90.00
#
_symmetry.space_group_name_H-M   'P 1'
#
loop_
_entity.id
_entity.type
_entity.pdbx_description
1 polymer ?
#
loop_
_entity_poly.entity_id
_entity_poly.type
_entity_poly.pdbx_seq_one_letter_code
_entity_poly.pdbx_strand_id
1 'polypeptide(L)'
;GVYLDEEEVQMASHIFPKVSGLARRVHDSPTLKEAFDNQVQAYKKSGELSGDKNTLDRRVPTRWNSDLICLEAHIHFKPVIQSLIATNPALKPYELTEEEWNLADLLDKALVIFEKPTKLFSQSEVPMIVDVIPILDNLRNELIGLRDDTENDVLDIVRVASQAALMMVDKYSLFTTDCDIYQFAIVLCPDRKLKWFKDHGFSASEIKDIKKRILARFTQSYATDKTSQ
;
A
#
# COMPACT_ATOMS: atom_id res chain seq x y z
N GLY A 1 -7.81 24.97 1.92
CA GLY A 1 -7.06 23.82 2.47
C GLY A 1 -8.00 23.05 3.34
N VAL A 2 -7.87 21.72 3.36
CA VAL A 2 -8.65 20.85 4.26
C VAL A 2 -8.19 21.10 5.70
N TYR A 3 -9.14 21.27 6.62
CA TYR A 3 -8.88 21.45 8.04
C TYR A 3 -9.34 20.19 8.77
N LEU A 4 -8.42 19.56 9.51
CA LEU A 4 -8.75 18.42 10.36
C LEU A 4 -9.03 18.94 11.75
N ASP A 5 -10.15 18.53 12.34
CA ASP A 5 -10.40 18.81 13.74
C ASP A 5 -9.56 17.90 14.65
N GLU A 6 -9.43 18.27 15.93
CA GLU A 6 -8.62 17.52 16.89
C GLU A 6 -9.18 16.12 17.18
N GLU A 7 -10.51 15.94 17.09
CA GLU A 7 -11.17 14.67 17.35
C GLU A 7 -10.91 13.65 16.23
N GLU A 8 -10.97 14.07 14.96
CA GLU A 8 -10.62 13.28 13.79
C GLU A 8 -9.16 12.83 13.83
N VAL A 9 -8.24 13.75 14.17
CA VAL A 9 -6.81 13.43 14.31
C VAL A 9 -6.60 12.41 15.43
N GLN A 10 -7.25 12.60 16.57
CA GLN A 10 -7.14 11.69 17.71
C GLN A 10 -7.68 10.30 17.36
N MET A 11 -8.87 10.22 16.75
CA MET A 11 -9.48 8.98 16.28
C MET A 11 -8.55 8.24 15.31
N ALA A 12 -8.03 8.93 14.29
CA ALA A 12 -7.16 8.32 13.29
C ALA A 12 -5.84 7.82 13.90
N SER A 13 -5.31 8.52 14.89
CA SER A 13 -4.06 8.12 15.56
C SER A 13 -4.18 6.83 16.37
N HIS A 14 -5.39 6.43 16.77
CA HIS A 14 -5.63 5.28 17.66
C HIS A 14 -5.87 3.96 16.92
N ILE A 15 -6.35 3.99 15.66
CA ILE A 15 -6.71 2.77 14.92
C ILE A 15 -5.57 1.75 14.88
N PHE A 16 -4.40 2.12 14.34
CA PHE A 16 -3.32 1.16 14.14
C PHE A 16 -2.73 0.67 15.46
N PRO A 17 -2.53 1.52 16.50
CA PRO A 17 -2.16 1.05 17.82
C PRO A 17 -3.14 0.05 18.44
N LYS A 18 -4.46 0.29 18.32
CA LYS A 18 -5.48 -0.63 18.85
C LYS A 18 -5.50 -1.96 18.09
N VAL A 19 -5.57 -1.89 16.76
CA VAL A 19 -5.63 -3.05 15.85
C VAL A 19 -4.39 -3.94 16.02
N SER A 20 -3.20 -3.35 15.90
CA SER A 20 -1.94 -4.09 16.01
C SER A 20 -1.65 -4.53 17.46
N GLY A 21 -2.08 -3.75 18.44
CA GLY A 21 -1.99 -4.06 19.86
C GLY A 21 -2.81 -5.28 20.24
N LEU A 22 -4.07 -5.37 19.78
CA LEU A 22 -4.92 -6.54 20.02
C LEU A 22 -4.32 -7.79 19.39
N ALA A 23 -3.94 -7.72 18.11
CA ALA A 23 -3.34 -8.83 17.40
C ALA A 23 -2.10 -9.34 18.15
N ARG A 24 -1.21 -8.43 18.57
CA ARG A 24 -0.06 -8.78 19.38
C ARG A 24 -0.46 -9.44 20.71
N ARG A 25 -1.43 -8.88 21.43
CA ARG A 25 -1.83 -9.39 22.75
C ARG A 25 -2.41 -10.79 22.68
N VAL A 26 -3.21 -11.08 21.66
CA VAL A 26 -3.76 -12.42 21.38
C VAL A 26 -2.63 -13.40 21.06
N HIS A 27 -1.64 -13.01 20.26
CA HIS A 27 -0.49 -13.88 19.93
C HIS A 27 0.45 -14.13 21.12
N ASP A 28 0.71 -13.11 21.93
CA ASP A 28 1.68 -13.18 23.04
C ASP A 28 1.10 -13.89 24.29
N SER A 29 -0.18 -14.27 24.29
CA SER A 29 -0.86 -14.92 25.41
C SER A 29 -1.53 -16.23 24.98
N PRO A 30 -1.03 -17.40 25.42
CA PRO A 30 -1.63 -18.69 25.06
C PRO A 30 -3.11 -18.81 25.45
N THR A 31 -3.49 -18.25 26.60
CA THR A 31 -4.87 -18.27 27.08
C THR A 31 -5.79 -17.41 26.23
N LEU A 32 -5.37 -16.21 25.83
CA LEU A 32 -6.15 -15.37 24.92
C LEU A 32 -6.19 -15.95 23.50
N LYS A 33 -5.10 -16.59 23.06
CA LYS A 33 -5.04 -17.28 21.78
C LYS A 33 -6.06 -18.42 21.72
N GLU A 34 -6.09 -19.27 22.73
CA GLU A 34 -7.05 -20.37 22.85
C GLU A 34 -8.49 -19.85 22.91
N ALA A 35 -8.76 -18.80 23.70
CA ALA A 35 -10.08 -18.17 23.76
C ALA A 35 -10.54 -17.63 22.40
N PHE A 36 -9.66 -16.92 21.68
CA PHE A 36 -9.92 -16.42 20.34
C PHE A 36 -10.20 -17.58 19.36
N ASP A 37 -9.36 -18.63 19.36
CA ASP A 37 -9.51 -19.77 18.45
C ASP A 37 -10.84 -20.51 18.69
N ASN A 38 -11.22 -20.69 19.96
CA ASN A 38 -12.51 -21.29 20.32
C ASN A 38 -13.69 -20.46 19.81
N GLN A 39 -13.62 -19.13 19.91
CA GLN A 39 -14.65 -18.25 19.35
C GLN A 39 -14.67 -18.31 17.81
N VAL A 40 -13.53 -18.24 17.13
CA VAL A 40 -13.46 -18.39 15.67
C VAL A 40 -14.14 -19.68 15.22
N GLN A 41 -13.89 -20.80 15.89
CA GLN A 41 -14.53 -22.08 15.57
C GLN A 41 -16.05 -22.05 15.82
N ALA A 42 -16.50 -21.40 16.89
CA ALA A 42 -17.92 -21.24 17.18
C ALA A 42 -18.65 -20.42 16.10
N TYR A 43 -18.09 -19.26 15.72
CA TYR A 43 -18.66 -18.39 14.68
C TYR A 43 -18.63 -19.03 13.28
N LYS A 44 -17.60 -19.84 12.97
CA LYS A 44 -17.58 -20.64 11.73
C LYS A 44 -18.65 -21.71 11.71
N LYS A 45 -18.89 -22.38 12.84
CA LYS A 45 -19.95 -23.40 12.96
C LYS A 45 -21.35 -22.81 12.88
N SER A 46 -21.57 -21.59 13.39
CA SER A 46 -22.87 -20.90 13.27
C SER A 46 -23.12 -20.29 11.89
N GLY A 47 -22.07 -20.18 11.05
CA GLY A 47 -22.15 -19.57 9.72
C GLY A 47 -22.03 -18.04 9.74
N GLU A 48 -21.77 -17.44 10.90
CA GLU A 48 -21.56 -15.99 11.07
C GLU A 48 -20.15 -15.54 10.67
N LEU A 49 -19.23 -16.47 10.49
CA LEU A 49 -17.89 -16.22 9.96
C LEU A 49 -17.57 -17.18 8.81
N SER A 50 -17.23 -16.63 7.65
CA SER A 50 -16.90 -17.38 6.44
C SER A 50 -15.40 -17.35 6.13
N GLY A 51 -14.92 -18.33 5.35
CA GLY A 51 -13.55 -18.34 4.82
C GLY A 51 -12.51 -19.05 5.69
N ASP A 52 -11.29 -19.13 5.18
CA ASP A 52 -10.25 -20.01 5.73
C ASP A 52 -9.36 -19.34 6.78
N LYS A 53 -9.52 -18.01 6.99
CA LYS A 53 -8.70 -17.26 7.95
C LYS A 53 -9.02 -17.71 9.38
N ASN A 54 -7.99 -17.97 10.18
CA ASN A 54 -8.12 -18.45 11.57
C ASN A 54 -7.31 -17.64 12.59
N THR A 55 -6.58 -16.63 12.14
CA THR A 55 -5.63 -15.90 13.00
C THR A 55 -5.69 -14.41 12.71
N LEU A 56 -5.62 -13.59 13.76
CA LEU A 56 -5.29 -12.17 13.61
C LEU A 56 -3.87 -12.05 13.08
N ASP A 57 -3.69 -11.39 11.94
CA ASP A 57 -2.37 -11.12 11.43
C ASP A 57 -1.66 -10.07 12.27
N ARG A 58 -0.36 -10.25 12.49
CA ARG A 58 0.45 -9.29 13.23
C ARG A 58 1.04 -8.25 12.29
N ARG A 59 1.07 -7.00 12.75
CA ARG A 59 1.91 -5.96 12.18
C ARG A 59 3.38 -6.38 12.27
N VAL A 60 4.10 -6.28 11.16
CA VAL A 60 5.52 -6.59 11.04
C VAL A 60 6.22 -5.35 10.51
N PRO A 61 6.97 -4.59 11.35
CA PRO A 61 7.50 -3.28 10.96
C PRO A 61 8.34 -3.27 9.67
N THR A 62 9.00 -4.38 9.35
CA THR A 62 9.84 -4.53 8.15
C THR A 62 9.07 -4.95 6.91
N ARG A 63 7.80 -5.37 7.03
CA ARG A 63 6.96 -5.83 5.92
C ARG A 63 5.94 -4.74 5.58
N TRP A 64 6.14 -4.10 4.43
CA TRP A 64 5.43 -2.88 4.03
C TRP A 64 3.91 -3.01 3.97
N ASN A 65 3.37 -4.20 3.63
CA ASN A 65 1.93 -4.44 3.59
C ASN A 65 1.33 -5.01 4.89
N SER A 66 2.11 -5.12 5.96
CA SER A 66 1.62 -5.75 7.20
C SER A 66 0.57 -4.92 7.93
N ASP A 67 0.55 -3.59 7.74
CA ASP A 67 -0.47 -2.71 8.30
C ASP A 67 -1.85 -3.01 7.70
N LEU A 68 -1.95 -3.08 6.37
CA LEU A 68 -3.19 -3.46 5.68
C LEU A 68 -3.63 -4.89 6.05
N ILE A 69 -2.72 -5.87 5.98
CA ILE A 69 -3.05 -7.26 6.31
C ILE A 69 -3.57 -7.40 7.76
N CYS A 70 -2.97 -6.65 8.70
CA CYS A 70 -3.39 -6.62 10.10
C CYS A 70 -4.79 -6.00 10.25
N LEU A 71 -5.07 -4.91 9.52
CA LEU A 71 -6.37 -4.24 9.48
C LEU A 71 -7.46 -5.14 8.88
N GLU A 72 -7.21 -5.74 7.72
CA GLU A 72 -8.12 -6.70 7.06
C GLU A 72 -8.48 -7.86 7.99
N ALA A 73 -7.50 -8.41 8.71
CA ALA A 73 -7.76 -9.46 9.70
C ALA A 73 -8.68 -8.94 10.83
N HIS A 74 -8.45 -7.72 11.29
CA HIS A 74 -9.25 -7.13 12.37
C HIS A 74 -10.71 -6.91 11.93
N ILE A 75 -10.92 -6.38 10.73
CA ILE A 75 -12.25 -6.21 10.11
C ILE A 75 -12.93 -7.56 9.93
N HIS A 76 -12.22 -8.54 9.37
CA HIS A 76 -12.75 -9.89 9.14
C HIS A 76 -13.24 -10.55 10.43
N PHE A 77 -12.53 -10.35 11.55
CA PHE A 77 -12.89 -10.92 12.84
C PHE A 77 -13.71 -9.97 13.73
N LYS A 78 -14.31 -8.89 13.21
CA LYS A 78 -15.12 -7.93 14.00
C LYS A 78 -16.06 -8.60 15.03
N PRO A 79 -16.95 -9.55 14.68
CA PRO A 79 -17.85 -10.16 15.66
C PRO A 79 -17.11 -11.01 16.72
N VAL A 80 -16.05 -11.70 16.31
CA VAL A 80 -15.21 -12.50 17.23
C VAL A 80 -14.46 -11.57 18.20
N ILE A 81 -13.90 -10.47 17.72
CA ILE A 81 -13.18 -9.49 18.53
C ILE A 81 -14.11 -8.86 19.58
N GLN A 82 -15.31 -8.45 19.17
CA GLN A 82 -16.31 -7.89 20.10
C GLN A 82 -16.66 -8.90 21.20
N SER A 83 -16.85 -10.18 20.85
CA SER A 83 -17.10 -11.26 21.81
C SER A 83 -15.90 -11.54 22.72
N LEU A 84 -14.68 -11.51 22.19
CA LEU A 84 -13.45 -11.70 22.95
C LEU A 84 -13.27 -10.60 23.99
N ILE A 85 -13.45 -9.33 23.60
CA ILE A 85 -13.32 -8.18 24.49
C ILE A 85 -14.41 -8.20 25.57
N ALA A 86 -15.65 -8.55 25.21
CA ALA A 86 -16.75 -8.66 26.18
C ALA A 86 -16.48 -9.70 27.27
N THR A 87 -15.81 -10.81 26.91
CA THR A 87 -15.43 -11.88 27.85
C THR A 87 -14.08 -11.65 28.55
N ASN A 88 -13.28 -10.70 28.08
CA ASN A 88 -11.95 -10.38 28.62
C ASN A 88 -11.78 -8.87 28.80
N PRO A 89 -12.27 -8.29 29.92
CA PRO A 89 -12.26 -6.84 30.15
C PRO A 89 -10.89 -6.17 30.06
N ALA A 90 -9.80 -6.92 30.28
CA ALA A 90 -8.44 -6.42 30.11
C ALA A 90 -8.08 -6.02 28.67
N LEU A 91 -8.89 -6.44 27.67
CA LEU A 91 -8.72 -6.09 26.26
C LEU A 91 -9.48 -4.82 25.85
N LYS A 92 -10.27 -4.24 26.76
CA LYS A 92 -11.06 -3.03 26.49
C LYS A 92 -10.25 -1.84 25.91
N PRO A 93 -8.97 -1.61 26.26
CA PRO A 93 -8.17 -0.56 25.63
C PRO A 93 -7.99 -0.71 24.11
N TYR A 94 -8.21 -1.91 23.55
CA TYR A 94 -8.11 -2.19 22.12
C TYR A 94 -9.46 -2.17 21.40
N GLU A 95 -10.55 -1.89 22.11
CA GLU A 95 -11.89 -1.81 21.52
C GLU A 95 -11.99 -0.61 20.58
N LEU A 96 -12.45 -0.88 19.35
CA LEU A 96 -12.75 0.16 18.38
C LEU A 96 -14.18 0.70 18.61
N THR A 97 -14.34 2.02 18.58
CA THR A 97 -15.67 2.65 18.52
C THR A 97 -16.32 2.42 17.16
N GLU A 98 -17.61 2.72 17.01
CA GLU A 98 -18.28 2.60 15.71
C GLU A 98 -17.67 3.56 14.67
N GLU A 99 -17.25 4.76 15.07
CA GLU A 99 -16.53 5.68 14.16
C GLU A 99 -15.17 5.10 13.74
N GLU A 100 -14.42 4.49 14.66
CA GLU A 100 -13.15 3.83 14.34
C GLU A 100 -13.34 2.61 13.43
N TRP A 101 -14.45 1.85 13.56
CA TRP A 101 -14.79 0.78 12.62
C TRP A 101 -15.08 1.32 11.22
N ASN A 102 -15.85 2.40 11.12
CA ASN A 102 -16.14 3.03 9.83
C ASN A 102 -14.87 3.56 9.16
N LEU A 103 -13.97 4.15 9.94
CA LEU A 103 -12.67 4.59 9.45
C LEU A 103 -11.78 3.39 9.06
N ALA A 104 -11.82 2.27 9.78
CA ALA A 104 -11.10 1.05 9.41
C ALA A 104 -11.53 0.53 8.03
N ASP A 105 -12.85 0.49 7.75
CA ASP A 105 -13.38 0.07 6.44
C ASP A 105 -13.00 1.02 5.31
N LEU A 106 -12.88 2.32 5.59
CA LEU A 106 -12.39 3.31 4.62
C LEU A 106 -10.89 3.14 4.36
N LEU A 107 -10.09 2.94 5.42
CA LEU A 107 -8.65 2.74 5.34
C LEU A 107 -8.29 1.45 4.60
N ASP A 108 -9.06 0.38 4.78
CA ASP A 108 -8.91 -0.88 4.03
C ASP A 108 -8.91 -0.59 2.51
N LYS A 109 -9.94 0.10 2.03
CA LYS A 109 -10.07 0.49 0.62
C LYS A 109 -8.96 1.42 0.16
N ALA A 110 -8.59 2.42 0.98
CA ALA A 110 -7.56 3.39 0.63
C ALA A 110 -6.16 2.74 0.52
N LEU A 111 -5.85 1.79 1.40
CA LEU A 111 -4.53 1.15 1.46
C LEU A 111 -4.33 0.09 0.37
N VAL A 112 -5.40 -0.43 -0.24
CA VAL A 112 -5.33 -1.36 -1.39
C VAL A 112 -4.53 -0.78 -2.55
N ILE A 113 -4.51 0.54 -2.73
CA ILE A 113 -3.70 1.24 -3.76
C ILE A 113 -2.22 0.82 -3.68
N PHE A 114 -1.69 0.58 -2.48
CA PHE A 114 -0.31 0.17 -2.25
C PHE A 114 -0.09 -1.35 -2.31
N GLU A 115 -1.15 -2.14 -2.19
CA GLU A 115 -1.03 -3.59 -2.04
C GLU A 115 -0.49 -4.25 -3.31
N LYS A 116 -1.08 -3.91 -4.46
CA LYS A 116 -0.69 -4.47 -5.76
C LYS A 116 0.76 -4.14 -6.13
N PRO A 117 1.23 -2.86 -6.07
CA PRO A 117 2.64 -2.53 -6.22
C PRO A 117 3.55 -3.33 -5.28
N THR A 118 3.16 -3.43 -4.00
CA THR A 118 3.98 -4.13 -3.00
C THR A 118 4.12 -5.61 -3.33
N LYS A 119 3.02 -6.29 -3.65
CA LYS A 119 3.05 -7.72 -4.04
C LYS A 119 3.91 -7.95 -5.26
N LEU A 120 3.82 -7.06 -6.26
CA LEU A 120 4.56 -7.18 -7.49
C LEU A 120 6.08 -7.00 -7.28
N PHE A 121 6.50 -5.96 -6.55
CA PHE A 121 7.92 -5.73 -6.26
C PHE A 121 8.50 -6.64 -5.18
N SER A 122 7.67 -7.45 -4.51
CA SER A 122 8.13 -8.49 -3.59
C SER A 122 8.53 -9.80 -4.30
N GLN A 123 8.32 -9.91 -5.62
CA GLN A 123 8.68 -11.09 -6.39
C GLN A 123 10.18 -11.13 -6.68
N SER A 124 10.84 -12.25 -6.41
CA SER A 124 12.29 -12.40 -6.58
C SER A 124 12.72 -12.81 -8.00
N GLU A 125 11.80 -13.28 -8.83
CA GLU A 125 12.12 -13.99 -10.08
C GLU A 125 11.97 -13.13 -11.34
N VAL A 126 11.36 -11.95 -11.25
CA VAL A 126 11.01 -11.13 -12.42
C VAL A 126 11.76 -9.80 -12.39
N PRO A 127 12.50 -9.42 -13.46
CA PRO A 127 13.14 -8.11 -13.54
C PRO A 127 12.08 -7.00 -13.74
N MET A 128 11.67 -6.37 -12.64
CA MET A 128 10.59 -5.37 -12.61
C MET A 128 11.05 -3.92 -12.90
N ILE A 129 12.30 -3.71 -13.31
CA ILE A 129 12.88 -2.36 -13.46
C ILE A 129 12.14 -1.49 -14.48
N VAL A 130 11.59 -2.13 -15.52
CA VAL A 130 10.79 -1.48 -16.57
C VAL A 130 9.45 -0.95 -16.05
N ASP A 131 8.97 -1.48 -14.92
CA ASP A 131 7.66 -1.17 -14.32
C ASP A 131 7.73 -0.13 -13.20
N VAL A 132 8.92 0.26 -12.75
CA VAL A 132 9.10 1.23 -11.66
C VAL A 132 8.43 2.57 -11.96
N ILE A 133 8.77 3.20 -13.09
CA ILE A 133 8.17 4.50 -13.47
C ILE A 133 6.66 4.35 -13.74
N PRO A 134 6.17 3.38 -14.53
CA PRO A 134 4.73 3.20 -14.73
C PRO A 134 3.94 2.98 -13.44
N ILE A 135 4.48 2.22 -12.49
CA ILE A 135 3.78 1.95 -11.23
C ILE A 135 3.77 3.19 -10.32
N LEU A 136 4.87 3.95 -10.27
CA LEU A 136 4.88 5.23 -9.55
C LEU A 136 3.88 6.22 -10.16
N ASP A 137 3.77 6.27 -11.49
CA ASP A 137 2.80 7.12 -12.19
C ASP A 137 1.35 6.70 -11.90
N ASN A 138 1.06 5.40 -11.98
CA ASN A 138 -0.26 4.87 -11.59
C ASN A 138 -0.57 5.15 -10.12
N LEU A 139 0.39 4.92 -9.21
CA LEU A 139 0.24 5.20 -7.78
C LEU A 139 -0.07 6.69 -7.53
N ARG A 140 0.60 7.58 -8.25
CA ARG A 140 0.32 9.02 -8.23
C ARG A 140 -1.12 9.31 -8.67
N ASN A 141 -1.57 8.73 -9.78
CA ASN A 141 -2.91 8.97 -10.32
C ASN A 141 -4.02 8.46 -9.37
N GLU A 142 -3.85 7.26 -8.80
CA GLU A 142 -4.77 6.69 -7.80
C GLU A 142 -4.87 7.58 -6.55
N LEU A 143 -3.74 8.09 -6.04
CA LEU A 143 -3.71 8.97 -4.88
C LEU A 143 -4.29 10.37 -5.17
N ILE A 144 -4.12 10.89 -6.39
CA ILE A 144 -4.80 12.12 -6.84
C ILE A 144 -6.32 11.88 -6.86
N GLY A 145 -6.76 10.74 -7.42
CA GLY A 145 -8.15 10.32 -7.42
C GLY A 145 -8.72 10.29 -6.01
N LEU A 146 -8.07 9.60 -5.08
CA LEU A 146 -8.51 9.50 -3.69
C LEU A 146 -8.54 10.85 -2.95
N ARG A 147 -7.55 11.73 -3.20
CA ARG A 147 -7.52 13.08 -2.61
C ARG A 147 -8.66 13.95 -3.11
N ASP A 148 -8.94 13.90 -4.40
CA ASP A 148 -9.86 14.81 -5.10
C ASP A 148 -11.28 14.21 -5.24
N ASP A 149 -11.53 13.01 -4.73
CA ASP A 149 -12.81 12.30 -4.81
C ASP A 149 -13.91 13.01 -4.01
N THR A 150 -14.79 13.76 -4.67
CA THR A 150 -15.93 14.43 -4.02
C THR A 150 -17.23 13.60 -4.04
N GLU A 151 -17.21 12.40 -4.64
CA GLU A 151 -18.41 11.61 -4.91
C GLU A 151 -18.66 10.52 -3.86
N ASN A 152 -17.61 10.01 -3.21
CA ASN A 152 -17.70 8.86 -2.29
C ASN A 152 -17.56 9.21 -0.80
N ASP A 153 -17.87 10.45 -0.39
CA ASP A 153 -17.78 10.92 1.01
C ASP A 153 -16.45 10.56 1.70
N VAL A 154 -15.33 10.65 0.96
CA VAL A 154 -14.00 10.39 1.49
C VAL A 154 -13.69 11.38 2.62
N LEU A 155 -13.42 10.84 3.82
CA LEU A 155 -13.08 11.62 5.01
C LEU A 155 -11.86 12.51 4.75
N ASP A 156 -11.88 13.69 5.36
CA ASP A 156 -10.83 14.70 5.20
C ASP A 156 -9.45 14.17 5.64
N ILE A 157 -9.41 13.32 6.67
CA ILE A 157 -8.18 12.65 7.10
C ILE A 157 -7.55 11.79 6.00
N VAL A 158 -8.37 11.11 5.19
CA VAL A 158 -7.89 10.28 4.07
C VAL A 158 -7.38 11.15 2.93
N ARG A 159 -8.00 12.30 2.67
CA ARG A 159 -7.51 13.27 1.67
C ARG A 159 -6.16 13.85 2.08
N VAL A 160 -6.02 14.23 3.35
CA VAL A 160 -4.76 14.75 3.91
C VAL A 160 -3.68 13.67 3.87
N ALA A 161 -4.01 12.43 4.26
CA ALA A 161 -3.09 11.29 4.16
C ALA A 161 -2.67 11.00 2.70
N SER A 162 -3.61 11.10 1.75
CA SER A 162 -3.34 10.94 0.32
C SER A 162 -2.40 12.02 -0.21
N GLN A 163 -2.59 13.26 0.21
CA GLN A 163 -1.66 14.35 -0.12
C GLN A 163 -0.26 14.11 0.46
N ALA A 164 -0.15 13.61 1.70
CA ALA A 164 1.14 13.26 2.29
C ALA A 164 1.81 12.10 1.53
N ALA A 165 1.04 11.09 1.11
CA ALA A 165 1.53 9.99 0.28
C ALA A 165 2.00 10.48 -1.10
N LEU A 166 1.28 11.41 -1.74
CA LEU A 166 1.69 12.04 -3.01
C LEU A 166 3.04 12.74 -2.89
N MET A 167 3.28 13.48 -1.80
CA MET A 167 4.58 14.11 -1.56
C MET A 167 5.73 13.09 -1.49
N MET A 168 5.46 11.90 -0.96
CA MET A 168 6.43 10.81 -0.95
C MET A 168 6.63 10.21 -2.34
N VAL A 169 5.56 9.96 -3.09
CA VAL A 169 5.64 9.48 -4.48
C VAL A 169 6.43 10.46 -5.35
N ASP A 170 6.17 11.76 -5.21
CA ASP A 170 6.91 12.82 -5.91
C ASP A 170 8.40 12.79 -5.58
N LYS A 171 8.74 12.71 -4.29
CA LYS A 171 10.13 12.62 -3.83
C LYS A 171 10.85 11.41 -4.43
N TYR A 172 10.24 10.23 -4.41
CA TYR A 172 10.87 9.02 -4.94
C TYR A 172 10.87 8.97 -6.48
N SER A 173 9.92 9.62 -7.13
CA SER A 173 9.89 9.75 -8.60
C SER A 173 11.13 10.49 -9.12
N LEU A 174 11.63 11.49 -8.37
CA LEU A 174 12.88 12.19 -8.72
C LEU A 174 14.08 11.23 -8.81
N PHE A 175 14.19 10.24 -7.92
CA PHE A 175 15.28 9.26 -7.95
C PHE A 175 15.25 8.36 -9.20
N THR A 176 14.10 8.21 -9.85
CA THR A 176 14.03 7.49 -11.13
C THR A 176 14.65 8.28 -12.28
N THR A 177 14.83 9.60 -12.11
CA THR A 177 15.49 10.48 -13.09
C THR A 177 17.00 10.58 -12.86
N ASP A 178 17.47 10.36 -11.63
CA ASP A 178 18.90 10.33 -11.30
C ASP A 178 19.63 9.11 -11.89
N CYS A 179 18.89 8.04 -12.20
CA CYS A 179 19.45 6.83 -12.78
C CYS A 179 18.79 6.53 -14.13
N ASP A 180 19.53 6.73 -15.21
CA ASP A 180 19.05 6.52 -16.59
C ASP A 180 18.49 5.12 -16.86
N ILE A 181 18.86 4.12 -16.07
CA ILE A 181 18.48 2.72 -16.31
C ILE A 181 16.97 2.50 -16.28
N TYR A 182 16.22 3.24 -15.46
CA TYR A 182 14.77 3.12 -15.39
C TYR A 182 14.11 3.54 -16.72
N GLN A 183 14.58 4.65 -17.29
CA GLN A 183 14.11 5.13 -18.59
C GLN A 183 14.61 4.25 -19.72
N PHE A 184 15.87 3.80 -19.69
CA PHE A 184 16.44 2.93 -20.71
C PHE A 184 15.72 1.60 -20.77
N ALA A 185 15.37 1.00 -19.62
CA ALA A 185 14.60 -0.23 -19.58
C ALA A 185 13.28 -0.10 -20.35
N ILE A 186 12.55 1.01 -20.17
CA ILE A 186 11.30 1.30 -20.89
C ILE A 186 11.54 1.47 -22.39
N VAL A 187 12.62 2.17 -22.78
CA VAL A 187 12.97 2.34 -24.21
C VAL A 187 13.31 1.01 -24.88
N LEU A 188 14.00 0.11 -24.18
CA LEU A 188 14.39 -1.22 -24.67
C LEU A 188 13.23 -2.22 -24.67
N CYS A 189 12.17 -1.93 -23.93
CA CYS A 189 10.96 -2.75 -23.86
C CYS A 189 10.16 -2.69 -25.17
N PRO A 190 9.99 -3.81 -25.92
CA PRO A 190 9.44 -3.78 -27.28
C PRO A 190 8.01 -3.24 -27.42
N ASP A 191 7.17 -3.46 -26.41
CA ASP A 191 5.78 -3.03 -26.28
C ASP A 191 5.62 -1.57 -25.84
N ARG A 192 6.65 -0.95 -25.24
CA ARG A 192 6.60 0.43 -24.70
C ARG A 192 7.38 1.41 -25.58
N LYS A 193 8.71 1.26 -25.59
CA LYS A 193 9.65 2.15 -26.29
C LYS A 193 9.43 3.62 -25.92
N LEU A 194 9.86 4.54 -26.81
CA LEU A 194 9.62 5.98 -26.67
C LEU A 194 8.13 6.36 -26.74
N LYS A 195 7.28 5.49 -27.30
CA LYS A 195 5.83 5.73 -27.40
C LYS A 195 5.20 5.83 -26.01
N TRP A 196 5.61 4.97 -25.07
CA TRP A 196 5.08 4.98 -23.71
C TRP A 196 5.21 6.37 -23.05
N PHE A 197 6.39 7.01 -23.14
CA PHE A 197 6.60 8.35 -22.58
C PHE A 197 5.67 9.40 -23.21
N LYS A 198 5.46 9.33 -24.54
CA LYS A 198 4.54 10.23 -25.24
C LYS A 198 3.10 10.07 -24.74
N ASP A 199 2.67 8.83 -24.53
CA ASP A 199 1.32 8.52 -24.08
C ASP A 199 1.09 8.91 -22.61
N HIS A 200 2.17 9.07 -21.82
CA HIS A 200 2.14 9.45 -20.39
C HIS A 200 2.61 10.90 -20.16
N GLY A 201 2.39 11.79 -21.13
CA GLY A 201 2.52 13.24 -20.93
C GLY A 201 3.95 13.80 -20.95
N PHE A 202 4.98 13.01 -21.27
CA PHE A 202 6.33 13.54 -21.42
C PHE A 202 6.40 14.47 -22.64
N SER A 203 7.08 15.60 -22.47
CA SER A 203 7.27 16.58 -23.53
C SER A 203 8.17 16.03 -24.64
N ALA A 204 8.02 16.60 -25.86
CA ALA A 204 8.88 16.23 -26.98
C ALA A 204 10.37 16.48 -26.70
N SER A 205 10.71 17.45 -25.85
CA SER A 205 12.09 17.72 -25.42
C SER A 205 12.62 16.59 -24.53
N GLU A 206 11.86 16.19 -23.51
CA GLU A 206 12.26 15.12 -22.58
C GLU A 206 12.46 13.79 -23.33
N ILE A 207 11.54 13.44 -24.24
CA ILE A 207 11.64 12.21 -25.04
C ILE A 207 12.89 12.25 -25.94
N LYS A 208 13.21 13.42 -26.52
CA LYS A 208 14.41 13.61 -27.32
C LYS A 208 15.69 13.45 -26.48
N ASP A 209 15.69 13.96 -25.25
CA ASP A 209 16.82 13.85 -24.34
C ASP A 209 17.03 12.40 -23.87
N ILE A 210 15.95 11.68 -23.53
CA ILE A 210 16.00 10.23 -23.23
C ILE A 210 16.61 9.45 -24.40
N LYS A 211 16.12 9.71 -25.62
CA LYS A 211 16.65 9.07 -26.84
C LYS A 211 18.13 9.39 -27.05
N LYS A 212 18.56 10.62 -26.80
CA LYS A 212 19.97 11.03 -26.91
C LYS A 212 20.84 10.28 -25.91
N ARG A 213 20.44 10.19 -24.64
CA ARG A 213 21.22 9.53 -23.58
C ARG A 213 21.40 8.03 -23.85
N ILE A 214 20.35 7.33 -24.26
CA ILE A 214 20.47 5.89 -24.55
C ILE A 214 21.37 5.61 -25.76
N LEU A 215 21.28 6.42 -26.82
CA LEU A 215 22.14 6.27 -28.00
C LEU A 215 23.61 6.59 -27.66
N ALA A 216 23.86 7.59 -26.82
CA ALA A 216 25.20 7.91 -26.33
C ALA A 216 25.77 6.75 -25.50
N ARG A 217 24.97 6.17 -24.58
CA ARG A 217 25.36 4.99 -23.79
C ARG A 217 25.68 3.79 -24.68
N PHE A 218 24.83 3.49 -25.66
CA PHE A 218 25.09 2.42 -26.63
C PHE A 218 26.38 2.64 -27.41
N THR A 219 26.60 3.87 -27.90
CA THR A 219 27.80 4.21 -28.67
C THR A 219 29.07 4.05 -27.82
N GLN A 220 29.05 4.54 -26.58
CA GLN A 220 30.18 4.44 -25.66
C GLN A 220 30.50 3.00 -25.27
N SER A 221 29.48 2.14 -25.13
CA SER A 221 29.66 0.77 -24.63
C SER A 221 29.83 -0.29 -25.70
N TYR A 222 29.37 -0.06 -26.94
CA TYR A 222 29.31 -1.09 -27.97
C TYR A 222 29.76 -0.64 -29.36
N ALA A 223 29.87 0.65 -29.66
CA ALA A 223 30.26 1.10 -31.00
C ALA A 223 31.79 1.12 -31.23
N THR A 224 32.61 1.09 -30.17
CA THR A 224 34.08 1.08 -30.25
C THR A 224 34.69 -0.29 -30.56
N ASP A 225 33.94 -1.38 -30.39
CA ASP A 225 34.43 -2.76 -30.64
C ASP A 225 34.44 -3.18 -32.12
N LYS A 226 34.09 -2.28 -33.05
CA LYS A 226 34.13 -2.56 -34.49
C LYS A 226 35.50 -2.37 -35.14
N THR A 227 36.57 -2.17 -34.37
CA THR A 227 37.93 -1.89 -34.89
C THR A 227 38.92 -3.04 -34.72
N SER A 228 38.47 -4.27 -34.44
CA SER A 228 39.35 -5.45 -34.40
C SER A 228 38.65 -6.69 -34.98
N GLN A 229 38.48 -6.70 -36.30
CA GLN A 229 38.41 -7.91 -37.14
C GLN A 229 39.12 -7.63 -38.46
#